data_AF-V5E0K9-F1
#
_entry.id   AF-V5E0K9-F1
#
_cell.length_a   1.000
_cell.length_b   1.000
_cell.length_c   1.000
_cell.angle_alpha   90.00
_cell.angle_beta   90.00
_cell.angle_gamma   90.00
#
_symmetry.space_group_name_H-M   'P 1'
#
loop_
_entity.id
_entity.type
_entity.pdbx_description
1 polymer ?
#
loop_
_entity_poly.entity_id
_entity_poly.type
_entity_poly.pdbx_seq_one_letter_code
_entity_poly.pdbx_strand_id
1 'polypeptide(L)' 'MHLNDSEVDAACHYIRRHMDMHSWWPKEQPGEAKREFELMCGLALSLNVWCDRWLDAGQRKKLEKSVRG' A
#
# COMPACT_ATOMS: atom_id res chain seq x y z
N MET A 1 -4.95 -9.78 0.57
CA MET A 1 -5.15 -9.11 1.87
C MET A 1 -6.24 -8.07 1.65
N HIS A 2 -7.25 -8.02 2.52
CA HIS A 2 -8.24 -6.95 2.53
C HIS A 2 -8.08 -6.18 3.85
N LEU A 3 -7.71 -4.91 3.75
CA LEU A 3 -7.62 -3.98 4.88
C LEU A 3 -9.03 -3.57 5.33
N ASN A 4 -9.23 -3.42 6.64
CA ASN A 4 -10.39 -2.75 7.23
C ASN A 4 -10.04 -1.33 7.69
N ASP A 5 -11.03 -0.54 8.13
CA ASP A 5 -10.82 0.87 8.47
C ASP A 5 -9.80 1.10 9.59
N SER A 6 -9.71 0.19 10.57
CA SER A 6 -8.71 0.28 11.66
C SER A 6 -7.28 0.01 11.20
N GLU A 7 -7.11 -0.60 10.02
CA GLU A 7 -5.81 -1.00 9.47
C GLU A 7 -5.27 0.03 8.46
N VAL A 8 -6.10 0.99 8.03
CA VAL A 8 -5.78 1.96 6.96
C VAL A 8 -4.58 2.81 7.32
N ASP A 9 -4.53 3.38 8.52
CA ASP A 9 -3.46 4.28 8.92
C ASP A 9 -2.10 3.57 8.98
N ALA A 10 -2.07 2.37 9.56
CA ALA A 10 -0.87 1.54 9.63
C ALA A 10 -0.38 1.14 8.24
N ALA A 11 -1.30 0.72 7.36
CA ALA A 11 -0.99 0.37 5.98
C ALA A 11 -0.46 1.57 5.19
N CYS A 12 -1.11 2.73 5.31
CA CYS A 12 -0.68 3.96 4.65
C CYS A 12 0.71 4.38 5.11
N HIS A 13 0.99 4.33 6.41
CA HIS A 13 2.30 4.67 6.95
C HIS A 13 3.39 3.73 6.43
N TYR A 14 3.13 2.41 6.41
CA TYR A 14 4.06 1.43 5.88
C TYR A 14 4.36 1.66 4.40
N ILE A 15 3.33 1.85 3.57
CA ILE A 15 3.47 2.07 2.13
C ILE A 15 4.25 3.36 1.86
N ARG A 16 3.90 4.47 2.55
CA ARG A 16 4.59 5.76 2.39
C ARG A 16 6.07 5.66 2.73
N ARG A 17 6.42 5.02 3.86
CA ARG A 17 7.81 4.79 4.25
C ARG A 17 8.59 4.02 3.17
N HIS A 18 7.98 3.00 2.57
CA HIS A 18 8.62 2.21 1.52
C HIS A 18 8.81 2.99 0.21
N MET A 19 7.84 3.84 -0.16
CA MET A 19 7.97 4.76 -1.30
C MET A 19 9.13 5.73 -1.11
N ASP A 20 9.26 6.32 0.08
CA ASP A 20 10.30 7.31 0.39
C ASP A 20 11.71 6.69 0.47
N MET A 21 11.80 5.45 0.94
CA MET A 21 13.08 4.72 1.04
C MET A 21 13.52 4.09 -0.29
N HIS A 22 12.71 4.16 -1.35
CA HIS A 22 12.90 3.41 -2.61
C HIS A 22 13.17 1.91 -2.42
N SER A 23 12.86 1.37 -1.24
CA SER A 23 13.27 0.04 -0.79
C SER A 23 12.39 -1.06 -1.40
N TRP A 24 11.22 -0.68 -1.91
CA TRP A 24 10.46 -1.31 -2.99
C TRP A 24 9.20 -0.48 -3.26
N TRP A 25 8.58 -0.72 -4.43
CA TRP A 25 7.27 -0.28 -4.95
C TRP A 25 7.31 0.73 -6.11
N PRO A 26 6.57 0.52 -7.22
CA PRO A 26 5.71 -0.59 -7.69
C PRO A 26 6.28 -1.36 -8.90
N LYS A 27 5.55 -2.41 -9.33
CA LYS A 27 5.91 -3.36 -10.41
C LYS A 27 6.49 -2.71 -11.67
N GLU A 28 6.02 -1.51 -12.02
CA GLU A 28 6.54 -0.61 -13.05
C GLU A 28 5.71 0.68 -12.90
N GLN A 29 6.31 1.87 -12.90
CA GLN A 29 5.67 3.21 -12.76
C GLN A 29 5.49 3.77 -11.32
N PRO A 30 6.60 4.10 -10.63
CA PRO A 30 6.55 4.70 -9.29
C PRO A 30 5.88 6.07 -9.21
N GLY A 31 5.88 6.84 -10.29
CA GLY A 31 5.22 8.15 -10.33
C GLY A 31 3.68 8.05 -10.29
N GLU A 32 3.11 7.16 -11.10
CA GLU A 32 1.64 6.99 -11.18
C GLU A 32 1.11 6.37 -9.90
N ALA A 33 1.75 5.31 -9.41
CA ALA A 33 1.33 4.65 -8.19
C ALA A 33 1.41 5.56 -6.96
N LYS A 34 2.42 6.44 -6.86
CA LYS A 34 2.51 7.41 -5.77
C LYS A 34 1.36 8.42 -5.84
N ARG A 35 1.04 8.95 -7.01
CA ARG A 35 -0.09 9.87 -7.20
C ARG A 35 -1.43 9.21 -6.87
N GLU A 36 -1.67 7.98 -7.34
CA GLU A 36 -2.89 7.25 -6.99
C GLU A 36 -2.96 6.94 -5.50
N PHE A 37 -1.83 6.59 -4.88
CA PHE A 37 -1.77 6.33 -3.45
C PHE A 37 -2.16 7.57 -2.65
N GLU A 38 -1.67 8.76 -3.00
CA GLU A 38 -2.03 10.01 -2.32
C GLU A 38 -3.53 10.33 -2.41
N LEU A 39 -4.21 9.88 -3.46
CA LEU A 39 -5.67 10.04 -3.62
C LEU A 39 -6.49 8.98 -2.88
N MET A 40 -5.92 7.78 -2.73
CA MET A 40 -6.62 6.60 -2.19
C MET A 40 -6.25 6.29 -0.73
N CYS A 41 -5.18 6.89 -0.21
CA CYS A 41 -4.79 6.76 1.18
C CYS A 41 -5.84 7.43 2.08
N GLY A 42 -6.43 6.67 3.00
CA GLY A 42 -7.45 7.17 3.93
C GLY A 42 -8.80 6.43 3.88
N LEU A 43 -9.04 5.58 2.88
CA LEU A 43 -10.22 4.70 2.85
C LEU A 43 -9.79 3.26 2.59
N ALA A 44 -10.27 2.31 3.40
CA ALA A 44 -9.91 0.90 3.28
C ALA A 44 -10.25 0.33 1.90
N LEU A 45 -11.43 0.66 1.37
CA LEU A 45 -11.86 0.21 0.05
C LEU A 45 -10.90 0.69 -1.05
N SER A 46 -10.62 1.99 -1.11
CA SER A 46 -9.74 2.59 -2.11
C SER A 46 -8.31 2.08 -1.99
N LEU A 47 -7.81 1.92 -0.76
CA LEU A 47 -6.48 1.41 -0.51
C LEU A 47 -6.34 -0.07 -0.89
N ASN A 48 -7.38 -0.89 -0.73
CA ASN A 48 -7.39 -2.27 -1.21
C ASN A 48 -7.32 -2.33 -2.74
N VAL A 49 -8.07 -1.48 -3.45
CA VAL A 49 -8.00 -1.39 -4.92
C VAL A 49 -6.60 -0.97 -5.36
N TRP A 50 -6.03 0.04 -4.72
CA TRP A 50 -4.65 0.46 -4.97
C TRP A 50 -3.68 -0.71 -4.76
N CYS A 51 -3.86 -1.45 -3.65
CA CYS A 51 -3.02 -2.59 -3.36
C CYS A 51 -3.17 -3.70 -4.42
N ASP A 52 -4.38 -3.92 -4.92
CA ASP A 52 -4.64 -4.96 -5.90
C ASP A 52 -4.01 -4.66 -7.26
N ARG A 53 -4.00 -3.38 -7.63
CA ARG A 53 -3.42 -2.90 -8.89
C ARG A 53 -1.90 -2.88 -8.84
N TRP A 54 -1.34 -2.31 -7.78
CA TRP A 54 0.08 -2.00 -7.73
C TRP A 54 0.89 -3.12 -7.09
N LEU A 55 0.29 -3.94 -6.22
CA LEU A 55 0.99 -4.94 -5.40
C LEU A 55 1.10 -6.35 -5.99
N ASP A 56 2.33 -6.90 -6.00
CA ASP A 56 2.55 -8.34 -6.14
C ASP A 56 2.22 -9.12 -4.87
N ALA A 57 2.09 -10.44 -4.98
CA ALA A 57 1.67 -11.30 -3.88
C ALA A 57 2.65 -11.31 -2.68
N GLY A 58 3.95 -11.33 -2.92
CA GLY A 58 4.97 -11.35 -1.85
C GLY A 58 5.04 -10.00 -1.12
N GLN A 59 4.88 -8.96 -1.89
CA GLN A 59 4.74 -7.60 -1.43
C GLN A 59 3.46 -7.36 -0.58
N ARG A 60 2.29 -7.86 -1.01
CA ARG A 60 1.05 -7.83 -0.19
C ARG A 60 1.24 -8.56 1.13
N LYS A 61 1.95 -9.70 1.12
CA LYS A 61 2.26 -10.47 2.32
C LYS A 61 3.15 -9.70 3.31
N LYS A 62 4.11 -8.91 2.81
CA LYS A 62 4.95 -8.03 3.67
C LYS A 62 4.11 -6.94 4.33
N LEU A 63 3.22 -6.30 3.57
CA LEU A 63 2.29 -5.30 4.08
C LEU A 63 1.37 -5.92 5.16
N GLU A 64 0.77 -7.07 4.88
CA GLU A 64 -0.10 -7.77 5.84
C GLU A 64 0.62 -8.07 7.14
N LYS A 65 1.84 -8.61 7.06
CA LYS A 65 2.66 -8.91 8.25
C LYS A 65 3.00 -7.65 9.05
N SER A 66 3.22 -6.52 8.39
CA SER A 66 3.54 -5.27 9.10
C SER A 66 2.33 -4.61 9.74
N VAL A 67 1.13 -4.87 9.22
CA VAL A 67 -0.12 -4.26 9.71
C VAL A 67 -0.78 -5.12 10.80
N ARG A 68 -0.70 -6.46 10.69
CA ARG A 68 -1.39 -7.41 11.56
C ARG A 68 -0.47 -8.26 12.45
N GLY A 69 0.84 -8.26 12.19
CA GLY A 69 1.84 -8.99 12.96
C GLY A 69 2.47 -8.14 14.04
#